data_AF-A0A6J6ITG8-F1
#
_entry.id   AF-A0A6J6ITG8-F1
#
_cell.length_a   1.000
_cell.length_b   1.000
_cell.length_c   1.000
_cell.angle_alpha   90.00
_cell.angle_beta   90.00
_cell.angle_gamma   90.00
#
_symmetry.space_group_name_H-M   'P 1'
#
loop_
_entity.id
_entity.type
_entity.pdbx_description
1 polymer ?
#
loop_
_entity_poly.entity_id
_entity_poly.type
_entity_poly.pdbx_seq_one_letter_code
_entity_poly.pdbx_strand_id
1 'polypeptide(L)' 'MREAYFAPTQMVNWADAVGRISADLIAPYPPGVAVVAPGEVLTNQIITGLQASQQAGVRIAYATDSTLEHYRVVM' A
#
# COMPACT_ATOMS: atom_id res chain seq x y z
N MET A 1 7.13 13.22 -6.10
CA MET A 1 6.72 12.05 -6.93
C MET A 1 7.86 11.41 -7.71
N ARG A 2 8.77 12.16 -8.38
CA ARG A 2 9.88 11.54 -9.14
C ARG A 2 10.89 10.79 -8.24
N GLU A 3 11.15 11.29 -7.04
CA GLU A 3 12.17 10.72 -6.13
C GLU A 3 11.77 9.35 -5.58
N ALA A 4 10.51 9.17 -5.16
CA ALA A 4 10.01 7.87 -4.68
C ALA A 4 10.01 6.79 -5.77
N TYR A 5 9.90 7.17 -7.05
CA TYR A 5 9.88 6.23 -8.18
C TYR A 5 11.25 5.62 -8.48
N PHE A 6 12.35 6.33 -8.19
CA PHE A 6 13.72 5.85 -8.39
C PHE A 6 14.42 5.45 -7.10
N ALA A 7 13.80 5.72 -5.95
CA ALA A 7 14.36 5.34 -4.67
C ALA A 7 14.42 3.80 -4.58
N PRO A 8 15.47 3.25 -3.96
CA PRO A 8 15.52 1.83 -3.70
C PRO A 8 14.33 1.44 -2.81
N THR A 9 13.73 0.28 -3.06
CA THR A 9 12.51 -0.18 -2.37
C THR A 9 12.74 -1.55 -1.75
N GLN A 10 11.96 -1.87 -0.73
CA GLN A 10 11.98 -3.16 -0.04
C GLN A 10 10.56 -3.61 0.28
N MET A 11 10.37 -4.93 0.34
CA MET A 11 9.13 -5.53 0.86
C MET A 11 9.28 -5.69 2.38
N VAL A 12 8.30 -5.19 3.13
CA VAL A 12 8.24 -5.34 4.59
C VAL A 12 6.87 -5.88 4.98
N ASN A 13 6.76 -6.55 6.13
CA ASN A 13 5.45 -6.96 6.64
C ASN A 13 4.58 -5.73 6.95
N TRP A 14 3.26 -5.92 7.06
CA TRP A 14 2.31 -4.84 7.30
C TRP A 14 2.62 -4.02 8.58
N ALA A 15 3.16 -4.65 9.63
CA ALA A 15 3.44 -3.96 10.89
C ALA A 15 4.62 -2.99 10.75
N ASP A 16 5.66 -3.41 10.02
CA ASP A 16 6.86 -2.62 9.72
C ASP A 16 6.62 -1.57 8.63
N ALA A 17 5.50 -1.66 7.90
CA ALA A 17 5.09 -0.71 6.88
C ALA A 17 4.47 0.57 7.48
N VAL A 18 3.96 0.53 8.71
CA VAL A 18 3.31 1.69 9.35
C VAL A 18 4.31 2.85 9.49
N GLY A 19 3.94 4.01 8.97
CA GLY A 19 4.77 5.22 8.98
C GLY A 19 5.82 5.27 7.87
N ARG A 20 5.92 4.25 7.02
CA ARG A 20 6.84 4.21 5.87
C ARG A 20 6.18 4.82 4.64
N ILE A 21 7.01 5.22 3.67
CA ILE A 21 6.54 5.74 2.38
C ILE A 21 6.23 4.56 1.44
N SER A 22 5.01 4.49 0.93
CA SER A 22 4.61 3.51 -0.08
C SER A 22 5.37 3.74 -1.39
N ALA A 23 5.87 2.66 -1.97
CA ALA A 23 6.32 2.64 -3.36
C ALA A 23 5.19 2.27 -4.34
N ASP A 24 4.07 1.77 -3.82
CA ASP A 24 2.94 1.27 -4.61
C ASP A 24 1.80 2.28 -4.66
N LEU A 25 1.06 2.20 -5.77
CA LEU A 25 -0.31 2.67 -5.83
C LEU A 25 -1.20 1.54 -5.30
N ILE A 26 -2.16 1.85 -4.42
CA ILE A 26 -3.07 0.84 -3.86
C ILE A 26 -4.51 1.34 -3.97
N ALA A 27 -5.37 0.54 -4.60
CA ALA A 27 -6.78 0.89 -4.80
C ALA A 27 -7.69 -0.33 -4.55
N PRO A 28 -8.66 -0.24 -3.63
CA PRO A 28 -9.77 -1.19 -3.55
C PRO A 28 -10.66 -1.08 -4.79
N TYR A 29 -11.11 -2.21 -5.32
CA TYR A 29 -11.96 -2.28 -6.50
C TYR A 29 -13.17 -3.20 -6.28
N PRO A 30 -14.38 -2.77 -6.68
CA PRO A 30 -14.75 -1.45 -7.23
C PRO A 30 -14.90 -0.35 -6.14
N PRO A 31 -14.78 0.97 -6.45
CA PRO A 31 -14.68 1.58 -7.79
C PRO A 31 -13.26 1.69 -8.37
N GLY A 32 -12.20 1.39 -7.61
CA GLY A 32 -10.81 1.53 -8.09
C GLY A 32 -10.18 2.90 -7.86
N VAL A 33 -10.71 3.68 -6.91
CA VAL A 33 -10.09 4.95 -6.50
C VAL A 33 -8.86 4.64 -5.63
N ALA A 34 -7.74 5.28 -5.94
CA ALA A 34 -6.50 5.10 -5.17
C ALA A 34 -6.70 5.61 -3.73
N VAL A 35 -6.36 4.77 -2.77
CA VAL A 35 -6.27 5.10 -1.34
C VAL A 35 -4.84 5.45 -0.96
N VAL A 36 -3.87 4.91 -1.71
CA VAL A 36 -2.45 5.19 -1.57
C VAL A 36 -1.85 5.46 -2.95
N ALA A 37 -1.08 6.54 -3.06
CA ALA A 37 -0.21 6.82 -4.18
C ALA A 37 1.27 6.60 -3.79
N PRO A 38 2.17 6.29 -4.77
CA PRO A 38 3.60 6.23 -4.52
C PRO A 38 4.12 7.56 -3.96
N GLY A 39 4.88 7.50 -2.87
CA GLY A 39 5.36 8.67 -2.13
C GLY A 39 4.48 9.09 -0.95
N GLU A 40 3.32 8.46 -0.75
CA GLU A 40 2.47 8.72 0.42
C GLU A 40 2.86 7.83 1.61
N VAL A 41 2.60 8.33 2.81
CA VAL A 41 2.87 7.61 4.06
C VAL A 41 1.77 6.58 4.32
N LEU A 42 2.17 5.33 4.56
CA LEU A 42 1.29 4.26 4.99
C LEU A 42 0.95 4.43 6.47
N THR A 43 -0.15 5.13 6.75
CA THR A 43 -0.64 5.27 8.13
C THR A 43 -1.29 3.98 8.62
N ASN A 44 -1.36 3.80 9.94
CA ASN A 44 -2.08 2.67 10.53
C ASN A 44 -3.56 2.63 10.09
N GLN A 45 -4.20 3.79 9.94
CA GLN A 45 -5.58 3.89 9.47
C GLN A 45 -5.72 3.41 8.02
N ILE A 46 -4.78 3.75 7.15
CA ILE A 46 -4.75 3.28 5.76
C ILE A 46 -4.58 1.76 5.71
N ILE A 47 -3.59 1.23 6.43
CA ILE A 47 -3.29 -0.22 6.43
C ILE A 47 -4.50 -1.00 6.95
N THR A 48 -5.04 -0.62 8.11
CA THR A 48 -6.21 -1.30 8.69
C THR A 48 -7.45 -1.19 7.82
N GLY A 49 -7.71 -0.04 7.18
CA GLY A 49 -8.83 0.14 6.25
C GLY A 49 -8.71 -0.72 4.99
N LEU A 50 -7.51 -0.83 4.43
CA LEU A 50 -7.23 -1.69 3.28
C LEU A 50 -7.39 -3.17 3.64
N GLN A 51 -6.88 -3.60 4.80
CA GLN A 51 -7.02 -4.97 5.28
C GLN A 51 -8.49 -5.33 5.55
N ALA A 52 -9.25 -4.44 6.18
CA ALA A 52 -10.69 -4.65 6.38
C ALA A 52 -11.44 -4.79 5.06
N SER A 53 -11.09 -3.99 4.05
CA SER A 53 -11.67 -4.09 2.71
C SER A 53 -11.34 -5.43 2.04
N GLN A 54 -10.08 -5.85 2.11
CA GLN A 54 -9.62 -7.14 1.58
C GLN A 54 -10.37 -8.30 2.24
N GLN A 55 -10.51 -8.28 3.57
CA GLN A 55 -11.21 -9.30 4.35
C GLN A 55 -12.71 -9.35 4.03
N ALA A 56 -13.30 -8.22 3.66
CA ALA A 56 -14.67 -8.14 3.17
C ALA A 56 -14.83 -8.67 1.73
N GLY A 57 -13.76 -9.19 1.11
CA GLY A 57 -13.76 -9.72 -0.25
C GLY A 57 -13.58 -8.65 -1.33
N VAL A 58 -13.23 -7.42 -0.97
CA VAL A 58 -12.94 -6.36 -1.95
C VAL A 58 -11.58 -6.64 -2.58
N ARG A 59 -11.51 -6.60 -3.91
CA ARG A 59 -10.26 -6.81 -4.63
C ARG A 59 -9.32 -5.63 -4.38
N ILE A 60 -8.06 -5.92 -4.05
CA ILE A 60 -7.00 -4.92 -3.98
C ILE A 60 -6.25 -4.90 -5.32
N ALA A 61 -6.17 -3.73 -5.95
CA ALA A 61 -5.46 -3.50 -7.19
C ALA A 61 -4.16 -2.72 -6.98
N TYR A 62 -3.20 -2.97 -7.87
CA TYR A 62 -1.92 -2.26 -8.02
C TYR A 62 -0.89 -2.39 -6.87
N ALA A 63 -1.31 -2.89 -5.71
CA ALA A 63 -0.38 -3.36 -4.68
C ALA A 63 0.50 -4.50 -5.24
N THR A 64 1.80 -4.45 -4.94
CA THR A 64 2.74 -5.52 -5.28
C THR A 64 2.32 -6.85 -4.66
N ASP A 65 1.80 -6.80 -3.43
CA ASP A 65 1.16 -7.92 -2.75
C ASP A 65 -0.31 -7.56 -2.48
N SER A 66 -1.22 -8.21 -3.22
CA SER A 66 -2.66 -7.98 -3.09
C SER A 66 -3.28 -8.64 -1.85
N THR A 67 -2.55 -9.52 -1.16
CA THR A 67 -2.98 -10.08 0.13
C THR A 67 -2.85 -9.05 1.25
N LEU A 68 -2.04 -8.00 1.05
CA LEU A 68 -1.69 -6.99 2.05
C LEU A 68 -0.94 -7.55 3.27
N GLU A 69 -0.31 -8.73 3.14
CA GLU A 69 0.62 -9.24 4.15
C GLU A 69 1.92 -8.43 4.16
N HIS A 70 2.38 -8.05 2.97
CA HIS A 70 3.58 -7.23 2.77
C HIS A 70 3.29 -5.96 1.95
N TYR A 71 4.10 -4.94 2.18
CA TYR A 71 4.03 -3.67 1.47
C TYR A 71 5.40 -3.34 0.87
N ARG A 72 5.39 -2.84 -0.37
CA ARG A 72 6.58 -2.27 -0.98
C ARG A 72 6.75 -0.83 -0.51
N VAL A 73 7.84 -0.57 0.20
CA VAL A 73 8.14 0.75 0.77
C VAL A 73 9.47 1.27 0.25
N VAL A 74 9.63 2.60 0.26
CA VAL A 74 10.91 3.25 0.01
C VAL A 74 11.88 2.94 1.16
N MET A 75 13.14 2.63 0.83
CA MET A 75 14.20 2.42 1.82
C MET A 75 14.54 3.70 2.57
#